data_AF-A0A0H3JAH7-F1
#
_entry.id   AF-A0A0H3JAH7-F1
#
_cell.length_a   1.000
_cell.length_b   1.000
_cell.length_c   1.000
_cell.angle_alpha   90.00
_cell.angle_beta   90.00
_cell.angle_gamma   90.00
#
_symmetry.space_group_name_H-M   'P 1'
#
loop_
_entity.id
_entity.type
_entity.pdbx_description
1 polymer ?
#
loop_
_entity_poly.entity_id
_entity_poly.type
_entity_poly.pdbx_seq_one_letter_code
_entity_poly.pdbx_strand_id
1 'polypeptide(L)'
;MKKLIMSGIVSLIILAISVPAFADTALFDFTLNPGQSGYSSFVHKADSEQRAYVSITSSNFINSDKTWFRVRDSADNIKTETKWANANISFTLNYISTGYAGDYYRLKGQQDSASPYYVHVAGRWTP
;
A
#
# COMPACT_ATOMS: atom_id res chain seq x y z
N MET A 1 19.86 -7.60 69.38
CA MET A 1 19.79 -6.76 68.16
C MET A 1 20.74 -7.34 67.12
N LYS A 2 20.23 -7.86 65.98
CA LYS A 2 20.95 -8.05 64.71
C LYS A 2 19.90 -8.24 63.61
N LYS A 3 20.13 -7.59 62.47
CA LYS A 3 19.12 -7.09 61.50
C LYS A 3 18.82 -8.06 60.35
N LEU A 4 17.56 -8.01 59.90
CA LEU A 4 17.01 -8.03 58.53
C LEU A 4 17.69 -8.90 57.46
N ILE A 5 16.90 -9.80 56.83
CA ILE A 5 16.97 -10.01 55.37
C ILE A 5 15.53 -10.05 54.83
N MET A 6 15.20 -8.97 54.13
CA MET A 6 13.97 -8.72 53.39
C MET A 6 14.09 -9.46 52.05
N SER A 7 13.23 -10.43 51.76
CA SER A 7 13.18 -11.11 50.46
C SER A 7 12.04 -10.53 49.63
N GLY A 8 12.36 -9.52 48.83
CA GLY A 8 11.46 -8.96 47.83
C GLY A 8 11.61 -9.72 46.51
N ILE A 9 10.56 -10.43 46.10
CA ILE A 9 10.47 -11.00 44.76
C ILE A 9 10.15 -9.85 43.80
N VAL A 10 11.15 -9.41 43.03
CA VAL A 10 10.95 -8.44 41.94
C VAL A 10 10.55 -9.23 40.69
N SER A 11 9.24 -9.33 40.43
CA SER A 11 8.72 -9.81 39.15
C SER A 11 9.00 -8.77 38.07
N LEU A 12 9.94 -9.07 37.18
CA LEU A 12 10.28 -8.27 36.01
C LEU A 12 9.19 -8.48 34.94
N ILE A 13 8.25 -7.54 34.83
CA ILE A 13 7.28 -7.49 33.72
C ILE A 13 8.04 -6.95 32.50
N ILE A 14 8.37 -7.83 31.55
CA ILE A 14 8.88 -7.41 30.24
C ILE A 14 7.68 -6.85 29.47
N LEU A 15 7.50 -5.53 29.54
CA LEU A 15 6.64 -4.82 28.58
C LEU A 15 7.31 -4.92 27.20
N ALA A 16 6.79 -5.79 26.33
CA ALA A 16 7.12 -5.78 24.92
C ALA A 16 6.62 -4.46 24.34
N ILE A 17 7.54 -3.54 24.08
CA ILE A 17 7.27 -2.25 23.44
C ILE A 17 6.98 -2.57 21.96
N SER A 18 5.71 -2.72 21.59
CA SER A 18 5.34 -2.81 20.18
C SER A 18 5.52 -1.43 19.55
N VAL A 19 6.68 -1.18 18.95
CA VAL A 19 6.87 0.00 18.11
C VAL A 19 5.93 -0.16 16.90
N PRO A 20 4.99 0.76 16.66
CA PRO A 20 4.19 0.71 15.45
C PRO A 20 5.13 0.88 14.25
N ALA A 21 5.31 -0.18 13.48
CA ALA A 21 6.00 -0.12 12.20
C ALA A 21 4.99 0.34 11.15
N PHE A 22 5.30 1.42 10.43
CA PHE A 22 4.46 1.89 9.33
C PHE A 22 4.93 1.24 8.03
N ALA A 23 4.01 0.86 7.14
CA ALA A 23 4.36 0.42 5.79
C ALA A 23 5.15 1.50 5.03
N ASP A 24 6.07 1.04 4.18
CA ASP A 24 6.88 1.94 3.37
C ASP A 24 6.00 2.65 2.34
N THR A 25 6.31 3.91 2.05
CA THR A 25 5.65 4.66 0.97
C THR A 25 6.54 4.67 -0.25
N ALA A 26 5.99 4.35 -1.42
CA ALA A 26 6.71 4.40 -2.68
C ALA A 26 6.02 5.29 -3.71
N LEU A 27 6.82 5.77 -4.66
CA LEU A 27 6.34 6.49 -5.82
C LEU A 27 5.90 5.51 -6.92
N PHE A 28 4.97 5.96 -7.74
CA PHE A 28 4.65 5.33 -9.02
C PHE A 28 4.56 6.40 -10.10
N ASP A 29 4.92 6.00 -11.32
CA ASP A 29 4.88 6.83 -12.52
C ASP A 29 4.57 5.89 -13.69
N PHE A 30 3.37 5.99 -14.25
CA PHE A 30 2.89 5.13 -15.32
C PHE A 30 2.56 5.95 -16.55
N THR A 31 3.12 5.56 -17.70
CA THR A 31 2.62 5.97 -19.02
C THR A 31 1.94 4.78 -19.67
N LEU A 32 0.61 4.85 -19.83
CA LEU A 32 -0.23 3.73 -20.24
C LEU A 32 -0.96 4.10 -21.54
N ASN A 33 -0.81 3.28 -22.59
CA ASN A 33 -1.74 3.33 -23.73
C ASN A 33 -3.05 2.60 -23.37
N PRO A 34 -4.13 2.78 -24.17
CA PRO A 34 -5.38 2.06 -23.95
C PRO A 34 -5.17 0.55 -23.81
N GLY A 35 -5.70 -0.03 -22.74
CA GLY A 35 -5.58 -1.46 -22.40
C GLY A 35 -4.23 -1.89 -21.81
N GLN A 36 -3.23 -1.00 -21.72
CA GLN A 36 -1.94 -1.31 -21.12
C GLN A 36 -1.94 -1.14 -19.60
N SER A 37 -1.06 -1.90 -18.95
CA SER A 37 -0.84 -1.84 -17.51
C SER A 37 0.61 -1.53 -17.16
N GLY A 38 0.79 -0.82 -16.05
CA GLY A 38 2.07 -0.52 -15.42
C GLY A 38 2.12 -1.03 -13.99
N TYR A 39 3.33 -1.15 -13.45
CA TYR A 39 3.59 -1.61 -12.10
C TYR A 39 4.58 -0.68 -11.40
N SER A 40 4.34 -0.38 -10.13
CA SER A 40 5.35 0.26 -9.29
C SER A 40 6.48 -0.72 -8.97
N SER A 41 7.51 -0.23 -8.29
CA SER A 41 8.42 -1.11 -7.54
C SER A 41 7.67 -1.89 -6.47
N PHE A 42 8.30 -2.97 -5.99
CA PHE A 42 7.87 -3.63 -4.77
C PHE A 42 8.13 -2.76 -3.54
N VAL A 43 7.25 -2.86 -2.56
CA VAL A 43 7.21 -2.05 -1.34
C VAL A 43 6.93 -2.96 -0.17
N HIS A 44 7.73 -2.83 0.89
CA HIS A 44 7.61 -3.63 2.08
C HIS A 44 6.43 -3.15 2.94
N LYS A 45 5.56 -4.09 3.32
CA LYS A 45 4.46 -3.84 4.24
C LYS A 45 4.90 -4.20 5.65
N ALA A 46 5.11 -3.22 6.51
CA ALA A 46 5.57 -3.46 7.89
C ALA A 46 4.43 -3.57 8.91
N ASP A 47 3.23 -3.08 8.58
CA ASP A 47 2.05 -3.13 9.44
C ASP A 47 1.07 -4.25 9.08
N SER A 48 0.12 -4.49 9.98
CA SER A 48 -0.99 -5.44 9.80
C SER A 48 -2.23 -4.81 9.17
N GLU A 49 -2.16 -3.56 8.70
CA GLU A 49 -3.33 -2.84 8.21
C GLU A 49 -3.87 -3.47 6.92
N GLN A 50 -5.19 -3.68 6.84
CA GLN A 50 -5.83 -4.29 5.66
C GLN A 50 -6.34 -3.24 4.68
N ARG A 51 -5.59 -2.14 4.55
CA ARG A 51 -5.86 -1.01 3.65
C ARG A 51 -4.55 -0.55 3.03
N ALA A 52 -4.54 -0.37 1.71
CA ALA A 52 -3.48 0.33 1.01
C ALA A 52 -3.96 1.72 0.61
N TYR A 53 -3.08 2.72 0.66
CA TYR A 53 -3.39 4.11 0.36
C TYR A 53 -2.74 4.50 -0.95
N VAL A 54 -3.50 5.14 -1.85
CA VAL A 54 -3.00 5.64 -3.13
C VAL A 54 -3.33 7.13 -3.22
N SER A 55 -2.35 7.92 -3.63
CA SER A 55 -2.49 9.35 -3.86
C SER A 55 -1.92 9.69 -5.23
N ILE A 56 -2.80 10.01 -6.18
CA ILE A 56 -2.45 10.51 -7.51
C ILE A 56 -2.22 12.02 -7.38
N THR A 57 -1.00 12.46 -7.65
CA THR A 57 -0.61 13.87 -7.52
C THR A 57 -0.38 14.55 -8.86
N SER A 58 -0.15 13.77 -9.92
CA SER A 58 0.02 14.30 -11.28
C SER A 58 -0.60 13.35 -12.29
N SER A 59 -1.36 13.89 -13.22
CA SER A 59 -1.92 13.16 -14.35
C SER A 59 -2.25 14.09 -15.50
N ASN A 60 -2.40 13.52 -16.70
CA ASN A 60 -2.93 14.20 -17.87
C ASN A 60 -4.37 13.73 -18.21
N PHE A 61 -5.12 13.24 -17.22
CA PHE A 61 -6.47 12.72 -17.44
C PHE A 61 -7.37 13.76 -18.13
N ILE A 62 -8.10 13.32 -19.14
CA ILE A 62 -9.29 14.02 -19.67
C ILE A 62 -10.56 13.29 -19.25
N ASN A 63 -11.73 13.93 -19.37
CA ASN A 63 -13.00 13.42 -18.82
C ASN A 63 -13.37 11.98 -19.22
N SER A 64 -12.94 11.50 -20.38
CA SER A 64 -13.19 10.13 -20.87
C SER A 64 -12.23 9.09 -20.31
N ASP A 65 -11.09 9.50 -19.76
CA ASP A 65 -10.04 8.58 -19.36
C ASP A 65 -10.38 7.91 -18.03
N LYS A 66 -10.00 6.64 -17.92
CA LYS A 66 -10.16 5.88 -16.69
C LYS A 66 -8.97 4.94 -16.54
N THR A 67 -8.31 5.03 -15.39
CA THR A 67 -7.29 4.06 -14.97
C THR A 67 -7.77 3.36 -13.72
N TRP A 68 -7.68 2.03 -13.68
CA TRP A 68 -7.92 1.30 -12.45
C TRP A 68 -6.61 0.95 -11.74
N PHE A 69 -6.72 0.81 -10.42
CA PHE A 69 -5.62 0.50 -9.52
C PHE A 69 -5.96 -0.70 -8.64
N ARG A 70 -4.97 -1.56 -8.39
CA ARG A 70 -5.02 -2.66 -7.41
C ARG A 70 -3.63 -3.05 -6.93
N VAL A 71 -3.53 -3.63 -5.74
CA VAL A 71 -2.29 -4.18 -5.20
C VAL A 71 -2.09 -5.62 -5.65
N ARG A 72 -0.84 -5.96 -5.99
CA ARG A 72 -0.37 -7.29 -6.34
C ARG A 72 0.78 -7.72 -5.43
N ASP A 73 0.85 -9.02 -5.13
CA ASP A 73 2.02 -9.59 -4.44
C ASP A 73 3.15 -9.94 -5.42
N SER A 74 4.22 -10.57 -4.92
CA SER A 74 5.37 -11.01 -5.71
C SER A 74 5.07 -12.11 -6.74
N ALA A 75 4.02 -12.90 -6.50
CA ALA A 75 3.51 -13.91 -7.43
C ALA A 75 2.44 -13.34 -8.40
N ASP A 76 2.25 -12.02 -8.39
CA ASP A 76 1.22 -11.30 -9.15
C ASP A 76 -0.22 -11.73 -8.81
N ASN A 77 -0.51 -12.21 -7.60
CA ASN A 77 -1.89 -12.44 -7.15
C ASN A 77 -2.60 -11.11 -6.82
N ILE A 78 -3.93 -11.06 -6.98
CA ILE A 78 -4.74 -9.91 -6.57
C ILE A 78 -4.86 -9.88 -5.05
N LYS A 79 -4.48 -8.75 -4.43
CA LYS A 79 -4.58 -8.59 -2.97
C LYS A 79 -5.71 -7.65 -2.55
N THR A 80 -6.06 -6.68 -3.38
CA THR A 80 -7.11 -5.69 -3.08
C THR A 80 -8.25 -5.72 -4.07
N GLU A 81 -9.32 -5.02 -3.71
CA GLU A 81 -10.32 -4.55 -4.67
C GLU A 81 -9.69 -3.71 -5.79
N THR A 82 -10.49 -3.40 -6.80
CA THR A 82 -10.11 -2.52 -7.91
C THR A 82 -10.81 -1.17 -7.75
N LYS A 83 -10.07 -0.07 -7.85
CA LYS A 83 -10.65 1.29 -7.89
C LYS A 83 -10.25 2.04 -9.14
N TRP A 84 -11.23 2.75 -9.71
CA TRP A 84 -11.05 3.61 -10.86
C TRP A 84 -10.71 5.03 -10.43
N ALA A 85 -9.84 5.68 -11.20
CA ALA A 85 -9.54 7.09 -11.09
C ALA A 85 -9.48 7.72 -12.49
N ASN A 86 -9.88 8.99 -12.54
CA ASN A 86 -9.90 9.85 -13.72
C ASN A 86 -9.52 11.30 -13.40
N ALA A 87 -8.88 11.51 -12.25
CA ALA A 87 -8.42 12.81 -11.77
C ALA A 87 -7.29 12.61 -10.75
N ASN A 88 -6.65 13.71 -10.34
CA ASN A 88 -5.75 13.73 -9.20
C ASN A 88 -6.56 13.58 -7.90
N ILE A 89 -6.55 12.37 -7.34
CA ILE A 89 -7.34 12.01 -6.16
C ILE A 89 -6.55 11.11 -5.22
N SER A 90 -6.98 11.05 -3.97
CA SER A 90 -6.52 10.04 -3.01
C SER A 90 -7.64 9.07 -2.68
N PHE A 91 -7.32 7.79 -2.58
CA PHE A 91 -8.28 6.74 -2.26
C PHE A 91 -7.58 5.58 -1.55
N THR A 92 -8.39 4.78 -0.87
CA THR A 92 -7.96 3.56 -0.20
C THR A 92 -8.35 2.33 -1.03
N LEU A 93 -7.47 1.34 -1.13
CA LEU A 93 -7.78 0.01 -1.66
C LEU A 93 -7.92 -0.96 -0.48
N ASN A 94 -9.11 -1.56 -0.31
CA ASN A 94 -9.32 -2.57 0.73
C ASN A 94 -8.75 -3.92 0.28
N TYR A 95 -8.05 -4.60 1.19
CA TYR A 95 -7.57 -5.96 0.94
C TYR A 95 -8.74 -6.94 0.92
N ILE A 96 -8.82 -7.74 -0.15
CA ILE A 96 -9.82 -8.82 -0.32
C ILE A 96 -9.24 -10.18 0.07
N SER A 97 -7.92 -10.26 0.21
CA SER A 97 -7.19 -11.35 0.85
C SER A 97 -6.13 -10.74 1.76
N THR A 98 -5.75 -11.44 2.83
CA THR A 98 -4.86 -10.90 3.86
C THR A 98 -3.57 -10.32 3.27
N GLY A 99 -3.33 -9.03 3.50
CA GLY A 99 -2.04 -8.37 3.28
C GLY A 99 -1.16 -8.60 4.50
N TYR A 100 -0.28 -9.59 4.44
CA TYR A 100 0.61 -9.93 5.55
C TYR A 100 1.69 -8.88 5.76
N ALA A 101 1.94 -8.54 7.03
CA ALA A 101 3.12 -7.79 7.43
C ALA A 101 4.39 -8.62 7.15
N GLY A 102 5.46 -7.98 6.71
CA GLY A 102 6.71 -8.62 6.28
C GLY A 102 6.79 -8.90 4.78
N ASP A 103 5.66 -8.88 4.07
CA ASP A 103 5.61 -9.16 2.64
C ASP A 103 5.88 -7.91 1.79
N TYR A 104 6.13 -8.16 0.50
CA TYR A 104 6.35 -7.13 -0.50
C TYR A 104 5.21 -7.10 -1.52
N TYR A 105 4.71 -5.90 -1.77
CA TYR A 105 3.60 -5.65 -2.67
C TYR A 105 3.96 -4.60 -3.72
N ARG A 106 3.24 -4.58 -4.83
CA ARG A 106 3.35 -3.54 -5.85
C ARG A 106 1.98 -3.03 -6.27
N LEU A 107 1.90 -1.76 -6.61
CA LEU A 107 0.69 -1.17 -7.20
C LEU A 107 0.67 -1.47 -8.69
N LYS A 108 -0.45 -1.99 -9.19
CA LYS A 108 -0.73 -2.11 -10.63
C LYS A 108 -1.74 -1.05 -11.03
N GLY A 109 -1.39 -0.27 -12.05
CA GLY A 109 -2.30 0.62 -12.78
C GLY A 109 -2.61 0.05 -14.16
N GLN A 110 -3.82 0.21 -14.67
CA GLN A 110 -4.15 -0.13 -16.05
C GLN A 110 -5.22 0.79 -16.60
N GLN A 111 -4.98 1.26 -17.82
CA GLN A 111 -5.92 2.11 -18.52
C GLN A 111 -7.05 1.28 -19.14
N ASP A 112 -8.25 1.84 -19.14
CA ASP A 112 -9.38 1.29 -19.90
C ASP A 112 -9.01 1.14 -21.39
N SER A 113 -9.40 0.03 -22.00
CA SER A 113 -9.17 -0.24 -23.43
C SER A 113 -10.02 0.63 -24.34
N ALA A 114 -11.12 1.19 -23.82
CA ALA A 114 -11.98 2.10 -24.57
C ALA A 114 -11.46 3.56 -24.57
N SER A 115 -10.39 3.88 -23.85
CA SER A 115 -9.84 5.23 -23.81
C SER A 115 -9.23 5.62 -25.17
N PRO A 116 -9.38 6.87 -25.61
CA PRO A 116 -8.90 7.31 -26.93
C PRO A 116 -7.41 7.68 -26.97
N TYR A 117 -6.80 8.03 -25.82
CA TYR A 117 -5.43 8.51 -25.73
C TYR A 117 -4.67 7.81 -24.61
N TYR A 118 -3.35 7.94 -24.58
CA TYR A 118 -2.54 7.48 -23.46
C TYR A 118 -2.73 8.38 -22.24
N VAL A 119 -2.59 7.81 -21.05
CA VAL A 119 -2.50 8.56 -19.80
C VAL A 119 -1.13 8.41 -19.19
N HIS A 120 -0.63 9.52 -18.67
CA HIS A 120 0.43 9.58 -17.71
C HIS A 120 -0.21 9.79 -16.33
N VAL A 121 0.12 8.93 -15.37
CA VAL A 121 -0.39 9.00 -13.99
C VAL A 121 0.72 8.69 -13.00
N ALA A 122 0.96 9.64 -12.09
CA ALA A 122 2.04 9.56 -11.12
C ALA A 122 1.57 9.98 -9.73
N GLY A 123 2.24 9.46 -8.71
CA GLY A 123 1.88 9.70 -7.33
C GLY A 123 2.66 8.85 -6.35
N ARG A 124 2.05 8.64 -5.19
CA ARG A 124 2.59 7.80 -4.12
C ARG A 124 1.57 6.80 -3.63
N TRP A 125 2.05 5.69 -3.09
CA TRP A 125 1.20 4.69 -2.47
C TRP A 125 1.90 4.00 -1.31
N THR A 126 1.10 3.42 -0.42
CA THR A 126 1.52 2.74 0.80
C THR A 126 0.71 1.44 0.92
N PRO A 127 1.34 0.25 1.00
CA PRO A 127 0.65 -1.04 1.02
C PRO A 127 -0.02 -1.38 2.35
#